data_AF-A0A7K7VAT2-F1
#
_entry.id   AF-A0A7K7VAT2-F1
#
_cell.length_a   1.000
_cell.length_b   1.000
_cell.length_c   1.000
_cell.angle_alpha   90.00
_cell.angle_beta   90.00
_cell.angle_gamma   90.00
#
_symmetry.space_group_name_H-M   'P 1'
#
loop_
_entity.id
_entity.type
_entity.pdbx_description
1 polymer ?
#
loop_
_entity_poly.entity_id
_entity_poly.type
_entity_poly.pdbx_seq_one_letter_code
_entity_poly.pdbx_strand_id
1 'polypeptide(L)'
;ASAGRPPTLLLQPRSDHLCCHLAMAVRLIPAIPLGDSLYLTAPLEAPCAPCPEALWGLNASRQEQRLLSWLKEQAPASSCHLKCLQILKGLRDVRGRRLPEPLCSQWGQVLSSYVLKTALFSLLLRGPLEAWDERFLVERLEELVLFLRDCLRKQVLMHLFLGNAALPEALALPRFLKEAAPVNLLAPFDGPTLDLAARLLLDTWNQAPRVVGACSGPRHRWWAPAPCR
;
A
#
# COMPACT_ATOMS: atom_id res chain seq x y z
N ALA A 1 -26.91 -11.35 36.58
CA ALA A 1 -26.63 -11.20 35.14
C ALA A 1 -27.17 -9.84 34.68
N SER A 2 -26.34 -8.80 34.69
CA SER A 2 -26.74 -7.51 34.09
C SER A 2 -26.57 -7.63 32.58
N ALA A 3 -27.68 -7.54 31.85
CA ALA A 3 -27.66 -7.41 30.40
C ALA A 3 -26.96 -6.08 30.06
N GLY A 4 -25.67 -6.15 29.72
CA GLY A 4 -24.88 -4.99 29.35
C GLY A 4 -25.51 -4.32 28.13
N ARG A 5 -25.93 -3.06 28.27
CA ARG A 5 -26.36 -2.24 27.14
C ARG A 5 -25.25 -2.24 26.08
N PRO A 6 -25.56 -2.48 24.79
CA PRO A 6 -24.55 -2.39 23.75
C PRO A 6 -23.97 -0.97 23.73
N PRO A 7 -22.63 -0.81 23.65
CA PRO A 7 -22.02 0.51 23.56
C PRO A 7 -22.57 1.24 22.33
N THR A 8 -23.10 2.45 22.53
CA THR A 8 -23.60 3.30 21.46
C THR A 8 -22.50 4.27 21.05
N LEU A 9 -21.98 4.13 19.84
CA LEU A 9 -20.95 5.01 19.31
C LEU A 9 -21.61 6.23 18.66
N LEU A 10 -21.52 7.39 19.32
CA LEU A 10 -22.02 8.65 18.79
C LEU A 10 -20.93 9.32 17.95
N LEU A 11 -21.06 9.25 16.62
CA LEU A 11 -20.28 10.10 15.72
C LEU A 11 -20.95 11.47 15.69
N GLN A 12 -20.24 12.50 16.15
CA GLN A 12 -20.65 13.90 15.99
C GLN A 12 -19.70 14.57 14.99
N PRO A 13 -19.99 14.52 13.68
CA PRO A 13 -19.23 15.28 12.71
C PRO A 13 -19.44 16.78 13.00
N ARG A 14 -18.38 17.46 13.45
CA ARG A 14 -18.35 18.93 13.47
C ARG A 14 -17.74 19.39 12.16
N SER A 15 -18.56 20.00 11.30
CA SER A 15 -18.08 20.72 10.13
C SER A 15 -18.08 22.20 10.45
N ASP A 16 -16.91 22.78 10.71
CA ASP A 16 -16.76 24.21 10.93
C ASP A 16 -16.72 25.00 9.60
N HIS A 17 -16.96 24.33 8.47
CA HIS A 17 -16.81 24.89 7.11
C HIS A 17 -18.08 24.67 6.26
N LEU A 18 -18.58 25.77 5.66
CA LEU A 18 -19.68 25.84 4.68
C LEU A 18 -19.20 25.42 3.27
N CYS A 19 -18.60 24.25 3.11
CA CYS A 19 -18.19 23.74 1.80
C CYS A 19 -18.96 22.45 1.46
N CYS A 20 -19.97 22.57 0.61
CA CYS A 20 -20.85 21.51 0.10
C CYS A 20 -20.18 20.51 -0.88
N HIS A 21 -18.84 20.49 -0.97
CA HIS A 21 -18.08 19.61 -1.88
C HIS A 21 -17.09 18.67 -1.18
N LEU A 22 -17.02 18.68 0.15
CA LEU A 22 -16.16 17.78 0.91
C LEU A 22 -16.97 16.57 1.40
N ALA A 23 -16.91 15.48 0.65
CA ALA A 23 -17.41 14.19 1.11
C ALA A 23 -16.31 13.49 1.94
N MET A 24 -16.61 13.19 3.20
CA MET A 24 -15.73 12.39 4.07
C MET A 24 -16.32 10.99 4.22
N ALA A 25 -15.54 9.97 3.87
CA ALA A 25 -15.89 8.58 4.15
C ALA A 25 -15.11 8.12 5.39
N VAL A 26 -15.83 7.77 6.46
CA VAL A 26 -15.25 7.16 7.66
C VAL A 26 -15.63 5.69 7.68
N ARG A 27 -14.63 4.81 7.67
CA ARG A 27 -14.85 3.36 7.74
C ARG A 27 -14.54 2.87 9.15
N LEU A 28 -15.56 2.43 9.86
CA LEU A 28 -15.43 1.79 11.16
C LEU A 28 -15.26 0.28 10.97
N ILE A 29 -14.23 -0.29 11.57
CA ILE A 29 -13.88 -1.71 11.44
C ILE A 29 -13.88 -2.32 12.84
N PRO A 30 -14.79 -3.26 13.15
CA PRO A 30 -14.73 -4.03 14.39
C PRO A 30 -13.38 -4.75 14.49
N ALA A 31 -12.76 -4.66 15.68
CA ALA A 31 -11.41 -5.14 15.91
C ALA A 31 -11.34 -5.87 17.27
N ILE A 32 -10.86 -7.11 17.27
CA ILE A 32 -10.59 -7.87 18.49
C ILE A 32 -9.12 -7.73 18.83
N PRO A 33 -8.74 -7.20 20.00
CA PRO A 33 -7.34 -7.07 20.38
C PRO A 33 -6.71 -8.44 20.64
N LEU A 34 -5.50 -8.66 20.10
CA LEU A 34 -4.68 -9.86 20.36
C LEU A 34 -3.54 -9.63 21.36
N GLY A 35 -3.33 -8.39 21.79
CA GLY A 35 -2.11 -7.98 22.51
C GLY A 35 -1.07 -7.39 21.55
N ASP A 36 0.01 -6.82 22.11
CA ASP A 36 1.12 -6.22 21.35
C ASP A 36 0.71 -5.25 20.24
N SER A 37 -0.37 -4.50 20.47
CA SER A 37 -0.91 -3.56 19.48
C SER A 37 -1.39 -4.21 18.17
N LEU A 38 -1.74 -5.51 18.20
CA LEU A 38 -2.33 -6.27 17.10
C LEU A 38 -3.82 -6.45 17.28
N TYR A 39 -4.53 -6.53 16.15
CA TYR A 39 -5.98 -6.69 16.14
C TYR A 39 -6.41 -7.70 15.08
N LEU A 40 -7.45 -8.48 15.36
CA LEU A 40 -8.18 -9.24 14.36
C LEU A 40 -9.34 -8.41 13.83
N THR A 41 -9.48 -8.32 12.52
CA THR A 41 -10.56 -7.60 11.85
C THR A 41 -11.23 -8.50 10.84
N ALA A 42 -12.54 -8.36 10.65
CA ALA A 42 -13.23 -9.08 9.57
C ALA A 42 -12.57 -8.75 8.21
N PRO A 43 -12.40 -9.73 7.30
CA PRO A 43 -11.84 -9.49 5.97
C PRO A 43 -12.58 -8.37 5.24
N LEU A 44 -11.82 -7.49 4.58
CA LEU A 44 -12.34 -6.29 3.93
C LEU A 44 -13.23 -6.61 2.72
N GLU A 45 -12.84 -7.65 1.99
CA GLU A 45 -13.40 -8.10 0.73
C GLU A 45 -13.46 -9.62 0.77
N ALA A 46 -14.55 -10.19 0.22
CA ALA A 46 -14.63 -11.62 0.04
C ALA A 46 -13.47 -12.05 -0.87
N PRO A 47 -12.65 -13.04 -0.48
CA PRO A 47 -11.58 -13.51 -1.36
C PRO A 47 -12.21 -14.00 -2.68
N CYS A 48 -11.56 -13.72 -3.82
CA CYS A 48 -11.99 -14.18 -5.16
C CYS A 48 -12.23 -15.69 -5.21
N ALA A 49 -11.66 -16.44 -4.27
CA ALA A 49 -12.04 -17.80 -3.94
C ALA A 49 -12.48 -17.86 -2.46
N PRO A 50 -13.64 -18.45 -2.13
CA PRO A 50 -14.03 -18.66 -0.73
C PRO A 50 -13.03 -19.59 -0.06
N CYS A 51 -12.13 -19.06 0.76
CA CYS A 51 -11.45 -19.83 1.79
C CYS A 51 -12.31 -19.75 3.06
N PRO A 52 -13.06 -20.81 3.43
CA PRO A 52 -13.98 -20.78 4.56
C PRO A 52 -13.28 -20.68 5.93
N GLU A 53 -11.96 -20.89 5.98
CA GLU A 53 -11.24 -21.15 7.22
C GLU A 53 -10.72 -19.89 7.94
N ALA A 54 -10.56 -18.76 7.24
CA ALA A 54 -10.02 -17.54 7.82
C ALA A 54 -11.12 -16.47 8.01
N LEU A 55 -11.95 -16.64 9.05
CA LEU A 55 -13.02 -15.70 9.42
C LEU A 55 -12.49 -14.31 9.85
N TRP A 56 -11.17 -14.19 10.10
CA TRP A 56 -10.52 -12.98 10.61
C TRP A 56 -9.20 -12.72 9.86
N GLY A 57 -8.98 -11.46 9.47
CA GLY A 57 -7.70 -10.96 9.00
C GLY A 57 -6.90 -10.31 10.12
N LEU A 58 -5.58 -10.43 10.08
CA LEU A 58 -4.68 -9.75 11.00
C LEU A 58 -4.48 -8.28 10.57
N ASN A 59 -4.73 -7.36 11.48
CA ASN A 59 -4.41 -5.94 11.33
C ASN A 59 -3.13 -5.61 12.09
N ALA A 60 -2.05 -5.41 11.32
CA ALA A 60 -0.73 -5.02 11.80
C ALA A 60 -0.43 -3.51 11.61
N SER A 61 -1.47 -2.67 11.58
CA SER A 61 -1.31 -1.22 11.30
C SER A 61 -0.39 -0.50 12.28
N ARG A 62 -0.37 -0.89 13.56
CA ARG A 62 0.55 -0.28 14.53
C ARG A 62 2.01 -0.69 14.29
N GLN A 63 2.25 -1.89 13.77
CA GLN A 63 3.58 -2.39 13.40
C GLN A 63 4.08 -1.66 12.15
N GLU A 64 3.18 -1.37 11.21
CA GLU A 64 3.47 -0.49 10.07
C GLU A 64 3.80 0.93 10.49
N GLN A 65 3.06 1.49 11.44
CA GLN A 65 3.33 2.82 11.98
C GLN A 65 4.70 2.86 12.65
N ARG A 66 5.04 1.85 13.46
CA ARG A 66 6.38 1.73 14.07
C ARG A 66 7.48 1.63 13.02
N LEU A 67 7.27 0.81 11.99
CA LEU A 67 8.21 0.72 10.87
C LEU A 67 8.38 2.05 10.16
N LEU A 68 7.29 2.75 9.88
CA LEU A 68 7.35 4.04 9.20
C LEU A 68 8.07 5.10 10.06
N SER A 69 7.80 5.13 11.37
CA SER A 69 8.50 6.02 12.30
C SER A 69 10.00 5.71 12.34
N TRP A 70 10.36 4.43 12.46
CA TRP A 70 11.75 3.99 12.43
C TRP A 70 12.44 4.37 11.11
N LEU A 71 11.81 4.09 9.96
CA LEU A 71 12.34 4.49 8.65
C LEU A 71 12.54 6.00 8.53
N LYS A 72 11.63 6.81 9.09
CA LYS A 72 11.74 8.27 9.09
C LYS A 72 12.92 8.78 9.92
N GLU A 73 13.24 8.11 11.02
CA GLU A 73 14.40 8.44 11.86
C GLU A 73 15.73 8.08 11.18
N GLN A 74 15.74 7.03 10.37
CA GLN A 74 16.94 6.55 9.69
C GLN A 74 17.17 7.19 8.31
N ALA A 75 16.11 7.64 7.64
CA ALA A 75 16.20 8.23 6.30
C ALA A 75 16.66 9.70 6.33
N PRO A 76 17.23 10.22 5.23
CA PRO A 76 17.53 11.64 5.09
C PRO A 76 16.29 12.52 5.35
N ALA A 77 16.48 13.72 5.90
CA ALA A 77 15.39 14.68 6.11
C ALA A 77 14.67 15.04 4.79
N SER A 78 15.40 15.00 3.68
CA SER A 78 14.95 15.20 2.30
C SER A 78 14.42 13.92 1.64
N SER A 79 14.07 12.87 2.39
CA SER A 79 13.72 11.60 1.75
C SER A 79 12.40 11.65 0.96
N CYS A 80 12.39 11.05 -0.24
CA CYS A 80 11.26 11.05 -1.16
C CYS A 80 10.36 9.81 -1.11
N HIS A 81 10.61 8.84 -0.22
CA HIS A 81 9.89 7.55 -0.21
C HIS A 81 8.36 7.70 -0.10
N LEU A 82 7.86 8.60 0.76
CA LEU A 82 6.41 8.87 0.85
C LEU A 82 5.86 9.56 -0.40
N LYS A 83 6.64 10.47 -1.00
CA LYS A 83 6.30 11.13 -2.26
C LYS A 83 6.21 10.11 -3.40
N CYS A 84 7.13 9.13 -3.43
CA CYS A 84 7.06 8.00 -4.36
C CYS A 84 5.75 7.23 -4.22
N LEU A 85 5.38 6.86 -2.99
CA LEU A 85 4.13 6.14 -2.73
C LEU A 85 2.89 6.93 -3.13
N GLN A 86 2.88 8.25 -2.86
CA GLN A 86 1.78 9.15 -3.22
C GLN A 86 1.62 9.27 -4.74
N ILE A 87 2.72 9.48 -5.47
CA ILE A 87 2.71 9.55 -6.93
C ILE A 87 2.24 8.23 -7.52
N LEU A 88 2.75 7.10 -7.03
CA LEU A 88 2.36 5.78 -7.53
C LEU A 88 0.87 5.48 -7.28
N LYS A 89 0.33 5.83 -6.11
CA LYS A 89 -1.11 5.75 -5.83
C LYS A 89 -1.90 6.63 -6.79
N GLY A 90 -1.46 7.87 -7.02
CA GLY A 90 -2.09 8.78 -7.97
C GLY A 90 -2.11 8.21 -9.39
N LEU A 91 -0.99 7.65 -9.86
CA LEU A 91 -0.90 7.00 -11.17
C LEU A 91 -1.85 5.80 -11.27
N ARG A 92 -1.89 4.94 -10.25
CA ARG A 92 -2.84 3.82 -10.17
C ARG A 92 -4.28 4.33 -10.26
N ASP A 93 -4.64 5.36 -9.50
CA ASP A 93 -6.01 5.87 -9.45
C ASP A 93 -6.43 6.54 -10.76
N VAL A 94 -5.54 7.32 -11.39
CA VAL A 94 -5.77 7.93 -12.70
C VAL A 94 -5.95 6.86 -13.78
N ARG A 95 -5.12 5.80 -13.75
CA ARG A 95 -5.28 4.67 -14.67
C ARG A 95 -6.59 3.93 -14.43
N GLY A 96 -6.90 3.61 -13.18
CA GLY A 96 -8.11 2.87 -12.78
C GLY A 96 -9.39 3.51 -13.31
N ARG A 97 -9.52 4.83 -13.19
CA ARG A 97 -10.68 5.60 -13.70
C ARG A 97 -10.89 5.49 -15.22
N ARG A 98 -9.88 5.08 -15.98
CA ARG A 98 -9.95 4.92 -17.44
C ARG A 98 -10.16 3.47 -17.88
N LEU A 99 -10.11 2.51 -16.96
CA LEU A 99 -10.32 1.11 -17.25
C LEU A 99 -11.81 0.77 -17.18
N PRO A 100 -12.35 -0.05 -18.10
CA PRO A 100 -13.71 -0.57 -17.97
C PRO A 100 -13.78 -1.62 -16.85
N GLU A 101 -14.98 -1.87 -16.32
CA GLU A 101 -15.21 -3.05 -15.48
C GLU A 101 -15.16 -4.35 -16.32
N PRO A 102 -14.69 -5.49 -15.77
CA PRO A 102 -14.24 -5.71 -14.38
C PRO A 102 -12.76 -5.34 -14.11
N LEU A 103 -12.06 -4.83 -15.13
CA LEU A 103 -10.61 -4.59 -15.09
C LEU A 103 -10.25 -3.46 -14.11
N CYS A 104 -11.10 -2.45 -13.97
CA CYS A 104 -10.93 -1.40 -12.96
C CYS A 104 -10.92 -1.97 -11.53
N SER A 105 -11.89 -2.82 -11.17
CA SER A 105 -11.92 -3.48 -9.86
C SER A 105 -10.69 -4.36 -9.64
N GLN A 106 -10.33 -5.21 -10.61
CA GLN A 106 -9.15 -6.08 -10.51
C GLN A 106 -7.85 -5.27 -10.36
N TRP A 107 -7.71 -4.19 -11.13
CA TRP A 107 -6.58 -3.27 -11.02
C TRP A 107 -6.45 -2.66 -9.62
N GLY A 108 -7.58 -2.21 -9.05
CA GLY A 108 -7.62 -1.66 -7.70
C GLY A 108 -7.28 -2.68 -6.61
N GLN A 109 -7.71 -3.94 -6.77
CA GLN A 109 -7.44 -5.03 -5.84
C GLN A 109 -5.98 -5.49 -5.90
N VAL A 110 -5.47 -5.77 -7.10
CA VAL A 110 -4.08 -6.21 -7.31
C VAL A 110 -3.10 -5.12 -6.83
N LEU A 111 -3.33 -3.87 -7.20
CA LEU A 111 -2.51 -2.73 -6.79
C LEU A 111 -3.11 -1.99 -5.60
N SER A 112 -3.67 -2.73 -4.64
CA SER A 112 -4.21 -2.14 -3.41
C SER A 112 -3.17 -1.26 -2.71
N SER A 113 -3.65 -0.29 -1.94
CA SER A 113 -2.75 0.60 -1.17
C SER A 113 -1.84 -0.17 -0.22
N TYR A 114 -2.26 -1.37 0.19
CA TYR A 114 -1.46 -2.28 1.01
C TYR A 114 -0.31 -2.90 0.20
N VAL A 115 -0.59 -3.44 -1.01
CA VAL A 115 0.44 -3.98 -1.92
C VAL A 115 1.49 -2.93 -2.27
N LEU A 116 1.07 -1.71 -2.64
CA LEU A 116 2.01 -0.63 -2.99
C LEU A 116 2.93 -0.26 -1.80
N LYS A 117 2.36 -0.21 -0.59
CA LYS A 117 3.12 0.12 0.62
C LYS A 117 4.07 -1.00 1.00
N THR A 118 3.65 -2.26 0.93
CA THR A 118 4.51 -3.43 1.19
C THR A 118 5.68 -3.48 0.21
N ALA A 119 5.45 -3.14 -1.06
CA ALA A 119 6.53 -3.09 -2.04
C ALA A 119 7.54 -1.99 -1.73
N LEU A 120 7.08 -0.79 -1.37
CA LEU A 120 7.95 0.29 -0.92
C LEU A 120 8.79 -0.10 0.30
N PHE A 121 8.16 -0.66 1.33
CA PHE A 121 8.89 -1.12 2.52
C PHE A 121 9.91 -2.22 2.20
N SER A 122 9.57 -3.14 1.29
CA SER A 122 10.50 -4.18 0.85
C SER A 122 11.75 -3.60 0.19
N LEU A 123 11.63 -2.52 -0.58
CA LEU A 123 12.79 -1.83 -1.16
C LEU A 123 13.58 -1.03 -0.13
N LEU A 124 12.91 -0.28 0.74
CA LEU A 124 13.56 0.50 1.80
C LEU A 124 14.40 -0.36 2.73
N LEU A 125 13.97 -1.61 2.99
CA LEU A 125 14.69 -2.54 3.85
C LEU A 125 15.83 -3.30 3.15
N ARG A 126 15.97 -3.21 1.82
CA ARG A 126 17.01 -3.92 1.04
C ARG A 126 18.26 -3.09 0.77
N GLY A 127 18.18 -1.77 0.86
CA GLY A 127 19.26 -0.88 0.46
C GLY A 127 19.46 0.28 1.44
N PRO A 128 20.51 1.10 1.22
CA PRO A 128 20.77 2.27 2.04
C PRO A 128 19.63 3.28 1.93
N LEU A 129 19.19 3.83 3.08
CA LEU A 129 18.09 4.79 3.11
C LEU A 129 18.50 6.15 2.53
N GLU A 130 19.80 6.43 2.47
CA GLU A 130 20.40 7.59 1.82
C GLU A 130 20.10 7.63 0.32
N ALA A 131 19.89 6.47 -0.31
CA ALA A 131 19.51 6.38 -1.73
C ALA A 131 18.09 6.94 -2.00
N TRP A 132 17.32 7.22 -0.94
CA TRP A 132 15.97 7.78 -1.05
C TRP A 132 15.93 9.30 -0.90
N ASP A 133 17.06 10.00 -1.02
CA ASP A 133 17.10 11.47 -1.11
C ASP A 133 16.22 12.01 -2.26
N GLU A 134 15.62 13.18 -2.08
CA GLU A 134 14.69 13.78 -3.05
C GLU A 134 15.30 14.01 -4.43
N ARG A 135 16.62 14.19 -4.54
CA ARG A 135 17.30 14.30 -5.84
C ARG A 135 17.13 13.07 -6.72
N PHE A 136 16.85 11.90 -6.13
CA PHE A 136 16.67 10.62 -6.83
C PHE A 136 15.20 10.20 -6.95
N LEU A 137 14.25 11.15 -6.81
CA LEU A 137 12.81 10.84 -6.79
C LEU A 137 12.36 10.02 -8.02
N VAL A 138 12.83 10.36 -9.21
CA VAL A 138 12.40 9.70 -10.46
C VAL A 138 12.97 8.29 -10.53
N GLU A 139 14.24 8.13 -10.17
CA GLU A 139 14.96 6.85 -10.15
C GLU A 139 14.36 5.91 -9.10
N ARG A 140 13.99 6.43 -7.92
CA ARG A 140 13.33 5.63 -6.87
C ARG A 140 11.90 5.24 -7.24
N LEU A 141 11.17 6.11 -7.94
CA LEU A 141 9.87 5.78 -8.50
C LEU A 141 9.98 4.69 -9.57
N GLU A 142 10.94 4.80 -10.48
CA GLU A 142 11.19 3.81 -11.51
C GLU A 142 11.55 2.45 -10.90
N GLU A 143 12.49 2.43 -9.93
CA GLU A 143 12.86 1.22 -9.21
C GLU A 143 11.65 0.58 -8.52
N LEU A 144 10.79 1.37 -7.88
CA LEU A 144 9.56 0.88 -7.24
C LEU A 144 8.58 0.27 -8.27
N VAL A 145 8.41 0.90 -9.42
CA VAL A 145 7.56 0.39 -10.51
C VAL A 145 8.11 -0.91 -11.08
N LEU A 146 9.41 -0.97 -11.35
CA LEU A 146 10.08 -2.16 -11.88
C LEU A 146 10.03 -3.31 -10.87
N PHE A 147 10.24 -3.02 -9.59
CA PHE A 147 10.13 -3.99 -8.52
C PHE A 147 8.72 -4.57 -8.42
N LEU A 148 7.69 -3.72 -8.45
CA LEU A 148 6.29 -4.16 -8.44
C LEU A 148 5.96 -5.02 -9.67
N ARG A 149 6.38 -4.59 -10.87
CA ARG A 149 6.22 -5.39 -12.09
C ARG A 149 6.84 -6.77 -11.93
N ASP A 150 8.04 -6.85 -11.38
CA ASP A 150 8.74 -8.13 -11.20
C ASP A 150 8.03 -9.01 -10.17
N CYS A 151 7.52 -8.44 -9.08
CA CYS A 151 6.66 -9.14 -8.13
C CYS A 151 5.40 -9.71 -8.79
N LEU A 152 4.74 -8.92 -9.64
CA LEU A 152 3.53 -9.35 -10.36
C LEU A 152 3.83 -10.49 -11.34
N ARG A 153 4.87 -10.36 -12.16
CA ARG A 153 5.29 -11.41 -13.12
C ARG A 153 5.74 -12.70 -12.43
N LYS A 154 6.46 -12.57 -11.31
CA LYS A 154 6.86 -13.72 -10.48
C LYS A 154 5.74 -14.23 -9.60
N GLN A 155 4.62 -13.52 -9.53
CA GLN A 155 3.46 -13.79 -8.68
C GLN A 155 3.83 -13.88 -7.19
N VAL A 156 4.85 -13.13 -6.75
CA VAL A 156 5.37 -13.18 -5.37
C VAL A 156 5.57 -11.77 -4.83
N LEU A 157 4.81 -11.45 -3.78
CA LEU A 157 5.07 -10.33 -2.87
C LEU A 157 4.68 -10.77 -1.46
N MET A 158 5.69 -11.02 -0.62
CA MET A 158 5.45 -11.52 0.73
C MET A 158 4.94 -10.41 1.65
N HIS A 159 4.03 -10.78 2.54
CA HIS A 159 3.54 -9.93 3.61
C HIS A 159 4.71 -9.54 4.51
N LEU A 160 4.83 -8.25 4.84
CA LEU A 160 6.04 -7.73 5.44
C LEU A 160 6.33 -8.29 6.84
N PHE A 161 5.29 -8.49 7.66
CA PHE A 161 5.42 -8.91 9.07
C PHE A 161 5.20 -10.39 9.33
N LEU A 162 4.62 -11.15 8.38
CA LEU A 162 4.22 -12.54 8.62
C LEU A 162 5.27 -13.46 8.02
N GLY A 163 5.95 -14.25 8.85
CA GLY A 163 7.01 -15.15 8.42
C GLY A 163 8.28 -14.44 7.96
N ASN A 164 8.47 -13.16 8.33
CA ASN A 164 9.64 -12.37 7.93
C ASN A 164 10.57 -12.12 9.12
N ALA A 165 11.60 -12.95 9.23
CA ALA A 165 12.63 -12.82 10.26
C ALA A 165 13.67 -11.72 9.96
N ALA A 166 13.71 -11.18 8.74
CA ALA A 166 14.72 -10.20 8.30
C ALA A 166 14.38 -8.75 8.69
N LEU A 167 13.30 -8.54 9.45
CA LEU A 167 12.91 -7.21 9.91
C LEU A 167 13.84 -6.71 11.04
N PRO A 168 14.13 -5.40 11.10
CA PRO A 168 14.96 -4.82 12.15
C PRO A 168 14.43 -5.15 13.55
N GLU A 169 15.34 -5.55 14.46
CA GLU A 169 14.97 -5.88 15.85
C GLU A 169 14.34 -4.69 16.59
N ALA A 170 14.69 -3.46 16.20
CA ALA A 170 14.12 -2.21 16.72
C ALA A 170 12.58 -2.14 16.61
N LEU A 171 11.96 -2.90 15.71
CA LEU A 171 10.50 -2.95 15.58
C LEU A 171 9.80 -3.74 16.68
N ALA A 172 10.56 -4.51 17.47
CA ALA A 172 10.06 -5.37 18.54
C ALA A 172 8.86 -6.21 18.10
N LEU A 173 8.97 -6.86 16.94
CA LEU A 173 7.89 -7.64 16.35
C LEU A 173 7.61 -8.90 17.20
N PRO A 174 6.34 -9.17 17.58
CA PRO A 174 5.97 -10.36 18.33
C PRO A 174 6.46 -11.66 17.68
N ARG A 175 6.95 -12.60 18.49
CA ARG A 175 7.57 -13.86 18.02
C ARG A 175 6.65 -14.65 17.09
N PHE A 176 5.37 -14.76 17.45
CA PHE A 176 4.40 -15.52 16.66
C PHE A 176 4.19 -14.95 15.24
N LEU A 177 4.44 -13.65 15.00
CA LEU A 177 4.40 -13.09 13.65
C LEU A 177 5.63 -13.48 12.83
N LYS A 178 6.81 -13.49 13.47
CA LYS A 178 8.06 -13.94 12.82
C LYS A 178 8.01 -15.42 12.47
N GLU A 179 7.40 -16.23 13.33
CA GLU A 179 7.28 -17.70 13.18
C GLU A 179 6.07 -18.14 12.35
N ALA A 180 5.14 -17.22 12.04
CA ALA A 180 3.99 -17.53 11.21
C ALA A 180 4.42 -18.01 9.82
N ALA A 181 3.59 -18.86 9.19
CA ALA A 181 3.79 -19.22 7.80
C ALA A 181 3.82 -17.94 6.93
N PRO A 182 4.79 -17.81 6.01
CA PRO A 182 4.91 -16.61 5.22
C PRO A 182 3.73 -16.50 4.24
N VAL A 183 3.15 -15.30 4.16
CA VAL A 183 1.93 -15.06 3.37
C VAL A 183 2.28 -14.31 2.09
N ASN A 184 1.94 -14.85 0.93
CA ASN A 184 2.07 -14.15 -0.34
C ASN A 184 0.80 -13.34 -0.63
N LEU A 185 0.95 -12.02 -0.78
CA LEU A 185 -0.16 -11.09 -1.04
C LEU A 185 -0.76 -11.25 -2.45
N LEU A 186 -0.02 -11.87 -3.37
CA LEU A 186 -0.47 -12.05 -4.76
C LEU A 186 -1.10 -13.43 -5.00
N ALA A 187 -1.01 -14.35 -4.04
CA ALA A 187 -1.58 -15.70 -4.15
C ALA A 187 -3.09 -15.76 -4.45
N PRO A 188 -3.93 -14.79 -4.02
CA PRO A 188 -5.36 -14.80 -4.35
C PRO A 188 -5.70 -14.50 -5.82
N PHE A 189 -4.75 -14.05 -6.63
CA PHE A 189 -4.98 -13.64 -8.03
C PHE A 189 -4.39 -14.68 -8.99
N ASP A 190 -5.07 -14.90 -10.12
CA ASP A 190 -4.57 -15.77 -11.18
C ASP A 190 -3.47 -15.09 -12.02
N GLY A 191 -2.61 -15.92 -12.61
CA GLY A 191 -1.46 -15.45 -13.40
C GLY A 191 -1.82 -14.46 -14.52
N PRO A 192 -2.84 -14.71 -15.36
CA PRO A 192 -3.24 -13.79 -16.42
C PRO A 192 -3.61 -12.39 -15.91
N THR A 193 -4.30 -12.29 -14.78
CA THR A 193 -4.66 -11.01 -14.15
C THR A 193 -3.41 -10.28 -13.67
N LEU A 194 -2.48 -10.98 -13.02
CA LEU A 194 -1.22 -10.41 -12.54
C LEU A 194 -0.33 -9.93 -13.70
N ASP A 195 -0.26 -10.70 -14.79
CA ASP A 195 0.50 -10.32 -15.99
C ASP A 195 -0.11 -9.10 -16.68
N LEU A 196 -1.43 -9.01 -16.74
CA LEU A 196 -2.12 -7.84 -17.27
C LEU A 196 -1.86 -6.61 -16.39
N ALA A 197 -1.95 -6.75 -15.07
CA ALA A 197 -1.60 -5.67 -14.13
C ALA A 197 -0.13 -5.23 -14.30
N ALA A 198 0.81 -6.16 -14.51
CA ALA A 198 2.22 -5.84 -14.73
C ALA A 198 2.44 -5.02 -16.01
N ARG A 199 1.76 -5.39 -17.11
CA ARG A 199 1.80 -4.62 -18.37
C ARG A 199 1.20 -3.23 -18.20
N LEU A 200 -0.01 -3.15 -17.62
CA LEU A 200 -0.71 -1.89 -17.38
C LEU A 200 0.08 -0.95 -16.46
N LEU A 201 0.79 -1.48 -15.46
CA LEU A 201 1.66 -0.72 -14.58
C LEU A 201 2.81 -0.06 -15.34
N LEU A 202 3.51 -0.82 -16.19
CA LEU A 202 4.56 -0.28 -17.05
C LEU A 202 4.03 0.74 -18.05
N ASP A 203 2.91 0.45 -18.70
CA ASP A 203 2.30 1.38 -19.66
C ASP A 203 1.91 2.70 -18.98
N THR A 204 1.38 2.62 -17.76
CA THR A 204 1.02 3.79 -16.95
C THR A 204 2.26 4.60 -16.57
N TRP A 205 3.35 3.94 -16.19
CA TRP A 205 4.62 4.59 -15.88
C TRP A 205 5.22 5.29 -17.11
N ASN A 206 5.26 4.62 -18.26
CA ASN A 206 5.76 5.19 -19.51
C ASN A 206 4.95 6.41 -19.97
N GLN A 207 3.66 6.46 -19.61
CA GLN A 207 2.77 7.59 -19.90
C GLN A 207 2.75 8.66 -18.79
N ALA A 208 3.34 8.40 -17.62
CA ALA A 208 3.30 9.27 -16.46
C ALA A 208 3.74 10.72 -16.74
N PRO A 209 4.80 10.99 -17.54
CA PRO A 209 5.22 12.36 -17.84
C PRO A 209 4.11 13.18 -18.54
N ARG A 210 3.33 12.53 -19.40
CA ARG A 210 2.21 13.17 -20.11
C ARG A 210 1.04 13.44 -19.16
N VAL A 211 0.77 12.49 -18.27
CA VAL A 211 -0.34 12.58 -17.29
C VAL A 211 -0.08 13.68 -16.28
N VAL A 212 1.16 13.81 -15.77
CA VAL A 212 1.47 14.83 -14.77
C VAL A 212 1.73 16.20 -15.38
N GLY A 213 2.20 16.26 -16.64
CA GLY A 213 2.18 17.51 -17.40
C GLY A 213 0.77 18.09 -17.59
N ALA A 214 -0.24 17.23 -17.72
CA ALA A 214 -1.65 17.64 -17.85
C ALA A 214 -2.33 18.02 -16.51
N CYS A 215 -1.78 17.57 -15.37
CA CYS A 215 -2.35 17.78 -14.04
C CYS A 215 -1.57 18.82 -13.19
N SER A 216 -0.44 19.33 -13.66
CA SER A 216 0.42 20.24 -12.87
C SER A 216 0.25 21.71 -13.28
N GLY A 217 -0.10 22.56 -12.33
CA GLY A 217 0.13 24.01 -12.42
C GLY A 217 1.64 24.35 -12.44
N PRO A 218 2.03 25.60 -12.75
CA PRO A 218 3.36 25.98 -13.26
C PRO A 218 4.57 25.76 -12.33
N ARG A 219 4.41 25.17 -11.12
CA ARG A 219 5.49 25.03 -10.13
C ARG A 219 6.22 23.68 -10.12
N HIS A 220 5.82 22.73 -10.97
CA HIS A 220 6.42 21.38 -10.94
C HIS A 220 6.79 20.87 -12.34
N ARG A 221 7.91 21.37 -12.90
CA ARG A 221 8.60 20.75 -14.04
C ARG A 221 9.81 19.97 -13.54
N TRP A 222 9.58 18.80 -12.95
CA TRP A 222 10.65 17.94 -12.40
C TRP A 222 10.90 16.67 -13.25
N TRP A 223 10.26 16.56 -14.42
CA TRP A 223 10.33 15.35 -15.25
C TRP A 223 10.93 15.60 -16.63
N ALA A 224 12.06 14.94 -16.89
CA ALA A 224 12.57 14.62 -18.22
C ALA A 224 13.09 13.17 -18.17
N PRO A 225 12.26 12.16 -18.48
CA PRO A 225 12.77 10.79 -18.58
C PRO A 225 13.51 10.64 -19.91
N ALA A 226 14.68 9.99 -19.86
CA ALA A 226 15.24 9.35 -21.05
C ALA A 226 14.30 8.19 -21.44
N PRO A 227 13.99 8.00 -22.74
CA PRO A 227 13.19 6.85 -23.17
C PRO A 227 13.92 5.55 -22.79
N CYS A 228 13.25 4.67 -22.04
CA CYS A 228 13.74 3.34 -21.71
C CYS A 228 14.04 2.59 -23.03
N ARG A 229 15.23 1.98 -23.13
CA ARG A 229 15.58 1.04 -24.20
C ARG A 229 15.05 -0.35 -23.89
#